data_AF-A0A2H9N6I7-F1
#
_entry.id   AF-A0A2H9N6I7-F1
#
_cell.length_a   1.000
_cell.length_b   1.000
_cell.length_c   1.000
_cell.angle_alpha   90.00
_cell.angle_beta   90.00
_cell.angle_gamma   90.00
#
_symmetry.space_group_name_H-M   'P 1'
#
loop_
_entity.id
_entity.type
_entity.pdbx_description
1 polymer ?
#
loop_
_entity_poly.entity_id
_entity_poly.type
_entity_poly.pdbx_seq_one_letter_code
_entity_poly.pdbx_strand_id
1 'polypeptide(L)'
;MFTLFILIWGVVNLFLAVLSVFKIKRNKEKCDFIYWWGFIVGAFVWEDMLVFNLLHAGIAFVSLLLKNNLGWLVGFLVFWIVRSAGETLYFFLQQFIVPLHHPHNIGKHFGPIRKLFGNISDQKCYILLQAVMQSILVISTMCLIYILKNYSF
;
A
#
# COMPACT_ATOMS: atom_id res chain seq x y z
N MET A 1 8.37 -17.40 -19.05
CA MET A 1 6.97 -16.94 -18.87
C MET A 1 6.78 -16.16 -17.56
N PHE A 2 7.17 -16.72 -16.41
CA PHE A 2 6.97 -16.06 -15.10
C PHE A 2 7.70 -14.72 -14.93
N THR A 3 8.93 -14.58 -15.43
CA THR A 3 9.68 -13.30 -15.40
C THR A 3 9.01 -12.20 -16.23
N LEU A 4 8.47 -12.54 -17.39
CA LEU A 4 7.71 -11.59 -18.24
C LEU A 4 6.44 -11.12 -17.51
N PHE A 5 5.76 -12.04 -16.82
CA PHE A 5 4.61 -11.70 -16.00
C PHE A 5 4.97 -10.71 -14.87
N ILE A 6 6.07 -10.95 -14.13
CA ILE A 6 6.54 -10.03 -13.07
C ILE A 6 6.89 -8.66 -13.65
N LEU A 7 7.49 -8.61 -14.85
CA LEU A 7 7.80 -7.34 -15.53
C LEU A 7 6.51 -6.57 -15.86
N ILE A 8 5.54 -7.23 -16.50
CA ILE A 8 4.24 -6.61 -16.83
C ILE A 8 3.55 -6.14 -15.55
N TRP A 9 3.54 -6.97 -14.50
CA TRP A 9 2.99 -6.62 -13.20
C TRP A 9 3.63 -5.34 -12.63
N GLY A 10 4.96 -5.27 -12.61
CA GLY A 10 5.70 -4.11 -12.12
C GLY A 10 5.40 -2.83 -12.90
N VAL A 11 5.36 -2.92 -14.24
CA VAL A 11 5.05 -1.77 -15.11
C VAL A 11 3.60 -1.29 -14.94
N VAL A 12 2.63 -2.21 -14.90
CA VAL A 12 1.22 -1.86 -14.68
C VAL A 12 1.02 -1.19 -13.32
N ASN A 13 1.63 -1.74 -12.26
CA ASN A 13 1.55 -1.13 -10.94
C ASN A 13 2.19 0.26 -10.92
N LEU A 14 3.36 0.44 -11.54
CA LEU A 14 3.99 1.76 -11.63
C LEU A 14 3.09 2.78 -12.36
N PHE A 15 2.45 2.36 -13.45
CA PHE A 15 1.48 3.19 -14.17
C PHE A 15 0.27 3.57 -13.28
N LEU A 16 -0.30 2.61 -12.56
CA LEU A 16 -1.43 2.86 -11.65
C LEU A 16 -1.03 3.78 -10.48
N ALA A 17 0.18 3.66 -9.96
CA ALA A 17 0.70 4.58 -8.95
C ALA A 17 0.77 6.03 -9.47
N VAL A 18 1.29 6.22 -10.70
CA VAL A 18 1.33 7.53 -11.36
C VAL A 18 -0.08 8.08 -11.58
N LEU A 19 -1.01 7.27 -12.08
CA LEU A 19 -2.42 7.64 -12.26
C LEU A 19 -3.05 8.09 -10.94
N SER A 20 -2.73 7.40 -9.84
CA SER A 20 -3.26 7.70 -8.51
C SER A 20 -2.83 9.08 -8.01
N VAL A 21 -1.60 9.51 -8.28
CA VAL A 21 -1.14 10.87 -7.94
C VAL A 21 -2.03 11.93 -8.58
N PHE A 22 -2.38 11.77 -9.86
CA PHE A 22 -3.24 12.72 -10.56
C PHE A 22 -4.67 12.74 -9.98
N LYS A 23 -5.21 11.57 -9.63
CA LYS A 23 -6.55 11.45 -9.04
C LYS A 23 -6.62 12.08 -7.65
N ILE A 24 -5.65 11.81 -6.79
CA ILE A 24 -5.55 12.39 -5.45
C ILE A 24 -5.43 13.92 -5.53
N LYS A 25 -4.61 14.45 -6.43
CA LYS A 25 -4.43 15.91 -6.58
C LYS A 25 -5.66 16.62 -7.14
N ARG A 26 -6.48 15.94 -7.96
CA ARG A 26 -7.70 16.50 -8.54
C ARG A 26 -8.81 16.68 -7.52
N ASN A 27 -8.98 15.74 -6.58
CA ASN A 27 -9.98 15.80 -5.52
C ASN A 27 -9.30 15.83 -4.16
N LYS A 28 -9.15 17.02 -3.58
CA LYS A 28 -8.41 17.21 -2.32
C LYS A 28 -9.25 16.94 -1.07
N GLU A 29 -10.58 17.06 -1.17
CA GLU A 29 -11.46 17.06 0.00
C GLU A 29 -11.99 15.65 0.33
N LYS A 30 -12.39 14.89 -0.69
CA LYS A 30 -13.06 13.59 -0.50
C LYS A 30 -12.26 12.43 -1.07
N CYS A 31 -12.31 11.29 -0.39
CA CYS A 31 -11.77 10.04 -0.92
C CYS A 31 -12.74 9.47 -1.94
N ASP A 32 -12.23 9.14 -3.12
CA ASP A 32 -13.02 8.49 -4.17
C ASP A 32 -12.73 6.99 -4.12
N PHE A 33 -13.78 6.19 -3.94
CA PHE A 33 -13.68 4.74 -3.97
C PHE A 33 -13.35 4.25 -5.39
N ILE A 34 -12.54 3.19 -5.44
CA ILE A 34 -12.16 2.54 -6.68
C ILE A 34 -13.13 1.38 -6.93
N TYR A 35 -13.38 1.12 -8.21
CA TYR A 35 -14.16 -0.02 -8.65
C TYR A 35 -13.51 -1.36 -8.26
N TRP A 36 -14.29 -2.43 -8.31
CA TRP A 36 -13.93 -3.79 -7.87
C TRP A 36 -12.56 -4.30 -8.32
N TRP A 37 -12.02 -3.83 -9.46
CA TRP A 37 -10.70 -4.21 -9.96
C TRP A 37 -9.54 -3.78 -9.04
N GLY A 38 -9.72 -2.73 -8.23
CA GLY A 38 -8.70 -2.28 -7.28
C GLY A 38 -8.39 -3.30 -6.20
N PHE A 39 -9.31 -4.23 -5.95
CA PHE A 39 -9.13 -5.31 -4.99
C PHE A 39 -7.90 -6.16 -5.30
N ILE A 40 -7.56 -6.40 -6.57
CA ILE A 40 -6.41 -7.25 -6.96
C ILE A 40 -5.07 -6.75 -6.37
N VAL A 41 -4.95 -5.44 -6.17
CA VAL A 41 -3.79 -4.77 -5.56
C VAL A 41 -4.08 -4.29 -4.15
N GLY A 42 -5.14 -4.81 -3.52
CA GLY A 42 -5.59 -4.48 -2.17
C GLY A 42 -6.08 -3.04 -2.01
N ALA A 43 -6.44 -2.33 -3.07
CA ALA A 43 -6.81 -0.92 -3.01
C ALA A 43 -8.33 -0.71 -3.04
N PHE A 44 -8.85 0.08 -2.08
CA PHE A 44 -10.26 0.51 -2.07
C PHE A 44 -10.44 1.98 -2.45
N VAL A 45 -9.40 2.80 -2.26
CA VAL A 45 -9.35 4.22 -2.63
C VAL A 45 -8.05 4.56 -3.36
N TRP A 46 -7.98 5.73 -3.98
CA TRP A 46 -6.77 6.15 -4.74
C TRP A 46 -5.52 6.30 -3.88
N GLU A 47 -5.69 6.62 -2.61
CA GLU A 47 -4.61 6.69 -1.63
C GLU A 47 -3.96 5.31 -1.41
N ASP A 48 -4.77 4.26 -1.26
CA ASP A 48 -4.28 2.86 -1.21
C ASP A 48 -3.60 2.48 -2.52
N MET A 49 -4.24 2.80 -3.65
CA MET A 49 -3.76 2.49 -4.99
C MET A 49 -2.36 3.07 -5.21
N LEU A 50 -2.12 4.31 -4.79
CA LEU A 50 -0.78 4.90 -4.87
C LEU A 50 0.26 4.07 -4.12
N VAL A 51 0.02 3.81 -2.83
CA VAL A 51 1.04 3.24 -1.94
C VAL A 51 1.26 1.76 -2.24
N PHE A 52 0.20 0.97 -2.37
CA PHE A 52 0.31 -0.47 -2.62
C PHE A 52 0.88 -0.78 -4.00
N ASN A 53 0.58 0.02 -5.03
CA ASN A 53 1.18 -0.21 -6.33
C ASN A 53 2.67 0.16 -6.35
N LEU A 54 3.09 1.21 -5.62
CA LEU A 54 4.54 1.48 -5.45
C LEU A 54 5.24 0.30 -4.74
N LEU A 55 4.63 -0.27 -3.72
CA LEU A 55 5.12 -1.46 -3.04
C LEU A 55 5.23 -2.66 -4.00
N HIS A 56 4.15 -2.99 -4.72
CA HIS A 56 4.12 -4.10 -5.67
C HIS A 56 5.12 -3.92 -6.80
N ALA A 57 5.27 -2.71 -7.34
CA ALA A 57 6.28 -2.39 -8.35
C ALA A 57 7.69 -2.56 -7.79
N GLY A 58 7.94 -2.07 -6.57
CA GLY A 58 9.22 -2.24 -5.87
C GLY A 58 9.59 -3.71 -5.68
N ILE A 59 8.67 -4.52 -5.15
CA ILE A 59 8.86 -5.97 -4.96
C ILE A 59 9.13 -6.65 -6.32
N ALA A 60 8.38 -6.30 -7.37
CA ALA A 60 8.59 -6.83 -8.71
C ALA A 60 9.98 -6.52 -9.25
N PHE A 61 10.40 -5.25 -9.25
CA PHE A 61 11.70 -4.86 -9.78
C PHE A 61 12.87 -5.40 -8.97
N VAL A 62 12.79 -5.38 -7.63
CA VAL A 62 13.82 -6.01 -6.77
C VAL A 62 13.92 -7.51 -7.08
N SER A 63 12.80 -8.21 -7.24
CA SER A 63 12.80 -9.64 -7.56
C SER A 63 13.39 -9.92 -8.95
N LEU A 64 13.13 -9.06 -9.94
CA LEU A 64 13.73 -9.16 -11.28
C LEU A 64 15.25 -8.92 -11.24
N LEU A 65 15.70 -7.89 -10.50
CA LEU A 65 17.12 -7.58 -10.32
C LEU A 65 17.88 -8.74 -9.67
N LEU A 66 17.29 -9.38 -8.66
CA LEU A 66 17.85 -10.54 -7.97
C LEU A 66 17.63 -11.86 -8.72
N LYS A 67 16.95 -11.84 -9.88
CA LYS A 67 16.52 -13.03 -10.63
C LYS A 67 15.78 -14.06 -9.74
N ASN A 68 15.07 -13.57 -8.71
CA ASN A 68 14.42 -14.39 -7.70
C ASN A 68 12.89 -14.28 -7.81
N ASN A 69 12.33 -15.12 -8.68
CA ASN A 69 10.89 -15.23 -8.91
C ASN A 69 10.11 -15.59 -7.64
N LEU A 70 10.70 -16.40 -6.75
CA LEU A 70 10.07 -16.80 -5.49
C LEU A 70 9.95 -15.62 -4.52
N GLY A 71 10.94 -14.70 -4.54
CA GLY A 71 10.91 -13.48 -3.74
C GLY A 71 9.69 -12.61 -4.04
N TRP A 72 9.30 -12.52 -5.32
CA TRP A 72 8.08 -11.81 -5.72
C TRP A 72 6.82 -12.48 -5.18
N LEU A 73 6.72 -13.82 -5.32
CA LEU A 73 5.56 -14.58 -4.86
C LEU A 73 5.40 -14.48 -3.34
N VAL A 74 6.50 -14.61 -2.59
CA VAL A 74 6.50 -14.45 -1.12
C VAL A 74 6.07 -13.03 -0.76
N GLY A 75 6.60 -12.00 -1.43
CA GLY A 75 6.19 -10.61 -1.19
C GLY A 75 4.72 -10.37 -1.48
N PHE A 76 4.18 -10.95 -2.55
CA PHE A 76 2.76 -10.88 -2.89
C PHE A 76 1.87 -11.55 -1.82
N LEU A 77 2.27 -12.71 -1.30
CA LEU A 77 1.53 -13.41 -0.25
C LEU A 77 1.60 -12.67 1.10
N VAL A 78 2.79 -12.20 1.50
CA VAL A 78 2.98 -11.41 2.72
C VAL A 78 2.15 -10.13 2.66
N PHE A 79 2.13 -9.46 1.51
CA PHE A 79 1.24 -8.32 1.28
C PHE A 79 -0.21 -8.67 1.58
N TRP A 80 -0.74 -9.74 0.99
CA TRP A 80 -2.13 -10.14 1.18
C TRP A 80 -2.44 -10.56 2.62
N ILE A 81 -1.51 -11.19 3.32
CA ILE A 81 -1.65 -11.50 4.75
C ILE A 81 -1.78 -10.22 5.57
N VAL A 82 -0.84 -9.28 5.42
CA VAL A 82 -0.85 -8.00 6.15
C VAL A 82 -2.11 -7.19 5.80
N ARG A 83 -2.46 -7.12 4.53
CA ARG A 83 -3.63 -6.39 4.03
C ARG A 83 -4.93 -6.93 4.61
N SER A 84 -5.12 -8.25 4.56
CA SER A 84 -6.34 -8.92 5.03
C SER A 84 -6.46 -8.87 6.55
N ALA A 85 -5.36 -9.03 7.28
CA ALA A 85 -5.33 -8.87 8.72
C ALA A 85 -5.68 -7.43 9.12
N GLY A 86 -5.12 -6.44 8.42
CA GLY A 86 -5.42 -5.02 8.60
C GLY A 86 -6.89 -4.70 8.41
N GLU A 87 -7.52 -5.16 7.33
CA GLU A 87 -8.97 -4.97 7.11
C GLU A 87 -9.82 -5.68 8.14
N THR A 88 -9.48 -6.92 8.48
CA THR A 88 -10.24 -7.70 9.46
C THR A 88 -10.26 -6.98 10.80
N LEU A 89 -9.10 -6.46 11.24
CA LEU A 89 -8.99 -5.66 12.45
C LEU A 89 -9.76 -4.34 12.33
N TYR A 90 -9.65 -3.65 11.19
CA TYR A 90 -10.38 -2.41 10.94
C TYR A 90 -11.89 -2.60 11.04
N PHE A 91 -12.47 -3.58 10.33
CA PHE A 91 -13.90 -3.86 10.36
C PHE A 91 -14.38 -4.33 11.74
N PHE A 92 -13.58 -5.13 12.44
CA PHE A 92 -13.87 -5.53 13.81
C PHE A 92 -13.92 -4.31 14.75
N LEU A 93 -12.91 -3.45 14.73
CA LEU A 93 -12.86 -2.25 15.56
C LEU A 93 -13.98 -1.25 15.23
N GLN A 94 -14.39 -1.17 13.97
CA GLN A 94 -15.49 -0.31 13.53
C GLN A 94 -16.82 -0.63 14.23
N GLN A 95 -17.02 -1.86 14.71
CA GLN A 95 -18.22 -2.27 15.45
C GLN A 95 -18.35 -1.57 16.82
N PHE A 96 -17.24 -1.08 17.39
CA PHE A 96 -17.18 -0.57 18.76
C PHE A 96 -17.08 0.96 18.85
N ILE A 97 -17.00 1.67 17.73
CA ILE A 97 -16.73 3.11 17.70
C ILE A 97 -17.99 3.88 17.24
N VAL A 98 -18.41 4.89 18.01
CA VAL A 98 -19.40 5.88 17.55
C VAL A 98 -18.74 6.67 16.40
N PRO A 99 -19.41 6.90 15.26
CA PRO A 99 -18.82 7.45 14.02
C PRO A 99 -18.34 8.92 14.08
N LEU A 100 -17.81 9.39 15.20
CA LEU A 100 -16.96 10.59 15.25
C LEU A 100 -15.58 10.21 14.70
N HIS A 101 -15.44 10.42 13.40
CA HIS A 101 -14.27 10.06 12.60
C HIS A 101 -13.11 11.03 12.85
N HIS A 102 -11.91 10.47 13.02
CA HIS A 102 -10.60 11.14 13.17
C HIS A 102 -10.24 11.58 14.61
N PRO A 103 -9.84 10.64 15.48
CA PRO A 103 -9.66 10.91 16.91
C PRO A 103 -8.38 11.67 17.28
N HIS A 104 -7.51 12.01 16.32
CA HIS A 104 -6.30 12.76 16.64
C HIS A 104 -6.21 14.02 15.77
N ASN A 105 -6.18 15.18 16.41
CA ASN A 105 -5.89 16.46 15.77
C ASN A 105 -4.37 16.54 15.50
N ILE A 106 -3.85 15.61 14.69
CA ILE A 106 -2.43 15.45 14.33
C ILE A 106 -2.10 16.14 13.01
N GLY A 107 -2.87 17.17 12.63
CA GLY A 107 -2.68 17.89 11.35
C GLY A 107 -1.24 18.39 11.11
N LYS A 108 -0.49 18.66 12.19
CA LYS A 108 0.94 19.03 12.13
C LYS A 108 1.85 17.87 11.66
N HIS A 109 1.52 16.63 11.98
CA HIS A 109 2.27 15.44 11.57
C HIS A 109 2.09 15.09 10.10
N PHE A 110 1.04 15.61 9.44
CA PHE A 110 0.82 15.44 8.01
C PHE A 110 1.65 16.37 7.12
N GLY A 111 2.57 17.16 7.70
CA GLY A 111 3.45 18.07 6.97
C GLY A 111 4.13 17.46 5.73
N PRO A 112 4.80 16.29 5.82
CA PRO A 112 5.44 15.67 4.66
C PRO A 112 4.45 15.29 3.54
N ILE A 113 3.30 14.73 3.91
CA ILE A 113 2.25 14.33 2.95
C ILE A 113 1.67 15.58 2.26
N ARG A 114 1.36 16.62 3.04
CA ARG A 114 0.81 17.88 2.53
C ARG A 114 1.80 18.67 1.67
N LYS A 115 3.11 18.50 1.87
CA LYS A 115 4.13 19.05 0.95
C LYS A 115 4.06 18.40 -0.44
N LEU A 116 3.77 17.10 -0.53
CA LEU A 116 3.73 16.36 -1.79
C LEU A 116 2.39 16.51 -2.54
N PHE A 117 1.28 16.52 -1.80
CA PHE A 117 -0.09 16.50 -2.36
C PHE A 117 -0.85 17.83 -2.21
N GLY A 118 -0.27 18.81 -1.49
CA GLY A 118 -0.95 20.04 -1.11
C GLY A 118 -1.88 19.84 0.10
N ASN A 119 -2.79 20.79 0.33
CA ASN A 119 -3.79 20.72 1.40
C ASN A 119 -4.91 19.71 1.07
N ILE A 120 -4.56 18.42 1.04
CA ILE A 120 -5.52 17.32 1.02
C ILE A 120 -6.15 17.14 2.41
N SER A 121 -7.36 16.57 2.46
CA SER A 121 -8.09 16.33 3.70
C SER A 121 -7.35 15.40 4.65
N ASP A 122 -7.64 15.53 5.95
CA ASP A 122 -7.02 14.70 6.99
C ASP A 122 -7.32 13.22 6.78
N GLN A 123 -8.54 12.88 6.34
CA GLN A 123 -8.92 11.51 5.99
C GLN A 123 -7.96 10.89 4.97
N LYS A 124 -7.63 11.62 3.89
CA LYS A 124 -6.67 11.14 2.88
C LYS A 124 -5.27 10.97 3.47
N CYS A 125 -4.85 11.90 4.33
CA CYS A 125 -3.56 11.80 5.00
C CYS A 125 -3.48 10.56 5.90
N TYR A 126 -4.55 10.25 6.63
CA TYR A 126 -4.65 9.05 7.46
C TYR A 126 -4.56 7.77 6.63
N ILE A 127 -5.29 7.68 5.52
CA ILE A 127 -5.28 6.51 4.65
C ILE A 127 -3.89 6.31 4.04
N LEU A 128 -3.26 7.38 3.54
CA LEU A 128 -1.89 7.32 3.03
C LEU A 128 -0.91 6.82 4.10
N LEU A 129 -1.00 7.35 5.32
CA LEU A 129 -0.14 6.94 6.43
C LEU A 129 -0.38 5.47 6.82
N GLN A 130 -1.64 5.04 6.87
CA GLN A 130 -2.02 3.66 7.16
C GLN A 130 -1.44 2.70 6.11
N ALA A 131 -1.61 3.00 4.82
CA ALA A 131 -1.08 2.19 3.73
C ALA A 131 0.46 2.14 3.73
N VAL A 132 1.11 3.26 4.09
CA VAL A 132 2.58 3.31 4.26
C VAL A 132 3.03 2.40 5.40
N MET A 133 2.35 2.42 6.55
CA MET A 133 2.69 1.55 7.68
C MET A 133 2.48 0.07 7.36
N GLN A 134 1.40 -0.28 6.66
CA GLN A 134 1.21 -1.64 6.14
C GLN A 134 2.34 -2.04 5.19
N SER A 135 2.80 -1.13 4.32
CA SER A 135 3.89 -1.39 3.39
C SER A 135 5.23 -1.59 4.09
N ILE A 136 5.50 -0.82 5.15
CA ILE A 136 6.67 -1.02 6.02
C ILE A 136 6.62 -2.41 6.65
N LEU A 137 5.48 -2.82 7.21
CA LEU A 137 5.32 -4.15 7.82
C LEU A 137 5.57 -5.28 6.80
N VAL A 138 5.09 -5.12 5.56
CA VAL A 138 5.37 -6.08 4.47
C VAL A 138 6.87 -6.18 4.19
N ILE A 139 7.55 -5.05 3.97
CA ILE A 139 8.98 -5.01 3.68
C ILE A 139 9.79 -5.59 4.85
N SER A 140 9.49 -5.21 6.08
CA SER A 140 10.13 -5.74 7.29
C SER A 140 9.95 -7.25 7.42
N THR A 141 8.75 -7.76 7.13
CA THR A 141 8.46 -9.21 7.14
C THR A 141 9.25 -9.94 6.04
N MET A 142 9.34 -9.37 4.84
CA MET A 142 10.16 -9.92 3.76
C MET A 142 11.64 -9.97 4.14
N CYS A 143 12.18 -8.90 4.73
CA CYS A 143 13.55 -8.85 5.23
C CYS A 143 13.79 -9.91 6.31
N LEU A 144 12.85 -10.09 7.25
CA LEU A 144 12.92 -11.11 8.29
C LEU A 144 12.95 -12.52 7.68
N ILE A 145 12.05 -12.83 6.75
CA ILE A 145 12.03 -14.12 6.03
C ILE A 145 13.36 -14.35 5.30
N TYR A 146 13.90 -13.32 4.65
CA TYR A 146 15.18 -13.41 3.96
C TYR A 146 16.33 -13.70 4.93
N ILE A 147 16.37 -13.02 6.09
CA ILE A 147 17.39 -13.28 7.11
C ILE A 147 17.27 -14.71 7.65
N LEU A 148 16.08 -15.14 8.06
CA LEU A 148 15.85 -16.48 8.60
C LEU A 148 16.18 -17.60 7.60
N LYS A 149 15.98 -17.36 6.30
CA LYS A 149 16.34 -18.33 5.26
C LYS A 149 17.86 -18.47 5.09
N ASN A 150 18.61 -17.37 5.19
CA ASN A 150 20.04 -17.34 4.88
C ASN A 150 20.93 -17.52 6.13
N TYR A 151 20.40 -17.21 7.31
CA TYR A 151 21.08 -17.34 8.58
C TYR A 151 20.24 -18.25 9.48
N SER A 152 20.59 -19.54 9.50
CA SER A 152 20.18 -20.42 10.61
C SER A 152 21.02 -20.00 11.83
N PHE A 153 20.35 -19.45 12.83
CA PHE A 153 20.88 -19.46 14.19
C PHE A 153 20.76 -20.87 14.79
#